data_AF-A0A026WMW9-F1
#
_entry.id   AF-A0A026WMW9-F1
#
_cell.length_a   1.000
_cell.length_b   1.000
_cell.length_c   1.000
_cell.angle_alpha   90.00
_cell.angle_beta   90.00
_cell.angle_gamma   90.00
#
_symmetry.space_group_name_H-M   'P 1'
#
loop_
_entity.id
_entity.type
_entity.pdbx_description
1 polymer ?
#
loop_
_entity_poly.entity_id
_entity_poly.type
_entity_poly.pdbx_seq_one_letter_code
_entity_poly.pdbx_strand_id
1 'polypeptide(L)'
;MRYFSVSERFQVGQNIGLMRTRASRNSTKVDFPKQIYNWFNEHKLYQFGAINETILPVAGHYTQLAWADTYLVGCGYSQYKTLNDTIYRLYICHYGPAGNEISKQPYVIGNCSCDQGLKASSKYPNLCGMSQLCT
;
A
#
# COMPACT_ATOMS: atom_id res chain seq x y z
N MET A 1 7.53 23.58 17.10
CA MET A 1 6.37 23.14 16.29
C MET A 1 5.92 21.79 16.80
N ARG A 2 4.70 21.70 17.35
CA ARG A 2 4.10 20.42 17.76
C ARG A 2 3.49 19.79 16.51
N TYR A 3 4.03 18.67 16.06
CA TYR A 3 3.39 17.86 15.03
C TYR A 3 2.12 17.27 15.66
N PHE A 4 0.96 17.65 15.12
CA PHE A 4 -0.29 16.97 15.43
C PHE A 4 -0.18 15.54 14.91
N SER A 5 -0.28 14.57 15.82
CA SER A 5 -0.22 13.16 15.50
C SER A 5 -1.41 12.77 14.61
N VAL A 6 -1.12 12.08 13.52
CA VAL A 6 -2.14 11.41 12.73
C VAL A 6 -2.57 10.17 13.51
N SER A 7 -3.74 10.24 14.17
CA SER A 7 -4.49 9.14 14.81
C SER A 7 -3.73 8.28 15.85
N GLU A 8 -4.05 8.43 17.15
CA GLU A 8 -3.54 7.64 18.30
C GLU A 8 -3.86 6.13 18.27
N ARG A 9 -4.32 5.57 17.14
CA ARG A 9 -4.80 4.18 17.04
C ARG A 9 -3.72 3.17 16.60
N PHE A 10 -2.82 3.56 15.69
CA PHE A 10 -1.75 2.71 15.16
C PHE A 10 -0.80 3.53 14.28
N GLN A 11 0.41 3.01 14.05
CA GLN A 11 1.33 3.56 13.03
C GLN A 11 0.74 3.39 11.62
N VAL A 12 1.12 4.27 10.69
CA VAL A 12 0.60 4.29 9.32
C VAL A 12 1.75 4.06 8.33
N GLY A 13 1.61 3.03 7.49
CA GLY A 13 2.54 2.72 6.40
C GLY A 13 2.30 3.60 5.18
N GLN A 14 3.24 3.65 4.25
CA GLN A 14 3.16 4.54 3.09
C GLN A 14 3.86 3.96 1.85
N ASN A 15 3.15 3.98 0.72
CA ASN A 15 3.74 3.83 -0.61
C ASN A 15 3.73 5.17 -1.34
N ILE A 16 4.84 5.55 -1.97
CA ILE A 16 4.95 6.74 -2.83
C ILE A 16 5.32 6.30 -4.25
N GLY A 17 4.66 6.88 -5.23
CA GLY A 17 4.95 6.71 -6.65
C GLY A 17 5.18 8.07 -7.30
N LEU A 18 6.34 8.26 -7.94
CA LEU A 18 6.65 9.47 -8.69
C LEU A 18 6.81 9.15 -10.18
N MET A 19 5.92 9.71 -11.00
CA MET A 19 6.02 9.62 -12.46
C MET A 19 6.41 10.97 -13.06
N ARG A 20 7.35 10.95 -14.00
CA ARG A 20 7.82 12.12 -14.74
C ARG A 20 7.53 11.95 -16.23
N THR A 21 6.88 12.92 -16.86
CA THR A 21 6.64 12.92 -18.32
C THR A 21 6.88 14.30 -18.92
N ARG A 22 7.14 14.38 -20.23
CA ARG A 22 7.08 15.66 -20.95
C ARG A 22 5.63 16.14 -21.11
N ALA A 23 5.42 17.45 -21.09
CA ALA A 23 4.09 18.06 -21.14
C ALA A 23 3.34 17.82 -22.46
N SER A 24 4.03 17.48 -23.55
CA SER A 24 3.39 17.10 -24.81
C SER A 24 2.54 15.82 -24.69
N ARG A 25 2.84 14.95 -23.71
CA ARG A 25 1.95 13.86 -23.29
C ARG A 25 0.97 14.38 -22.25
N ASN A 26 -0.04 15.10 -22.73
CA ASN A 26 -1.10 15.65 -21.89
C ASN A 26 -2.08 14.54 -21.49
N SER A 27 -1.67 13.65 -20.58
CA SER A 27 -2.60 12.75 -19.89
C SER A 27 -2.96 13.39 -18.56
N THR A 28 -4.15 13.96 -18.48
CA THR A 28 -4.78 14.45 -17.25
C THR A 28 -5.43 13.33 -16.44
N LYS A 29 -5.40 12.09 -16.95
CA LYS A 29 -6.03 10.95 -16.30
C LYS A 29 -5.15 10.44 -15.14
N VAL A 30 -5.67 10.54 -13.93
CA VAL A 30 -5.14 9.86 -12.74
C VAL A 30 -5.28 8.35 -12.94
N ASP A 31 -4.19 7.61 -12.74
CA ASP A 31 -4.14 6.16 -13.02
C ASP A 31 -3.54 5.40 -11.84
N PHE A 32 -4.31 5.36 -10.73
CA PHE A 32 -3.97 4.53 -9.57
C PHE A 32 -3.82 3.05 -9.92
N PRO A 33 -4.68 2.41 -10.76
CA PRO A 33 -4.50 1.00 -11.12
C PRO A 33 -3.11 0.70 -11.67
N LYS A 34 -2.60 1.55 -12.58
CA LYS A 34 -1.24 1.41 -13.10
C LYS A 34 -0.19 1.57 -12.01
N GLN A 35 -0.33 2.55 -11.12
CA GLN A 35 0.64 2.76 -10.06
C GLN A 35 0.65 1.63 -9.02
N ILE A 36 -0.54 1.12 -8.65
CA ILE A 36 -0.69 -0.04 -7.76
C ILE A 36 -0.08 -1.27 -8.43
N TYR A 37 -0.28 -1.46 -9.72
CA TYR A 37 0.36 -2.56 -10.47
C TYR A 37 1.89 -2.43 -10.49
N ASN A 38 2.45 -1.22 -10.59
CA ASN A 38 3.90 -1.01 -10.51
C ASN A 38 4.44 -1.43 -9.14
N TRP A 39 3.79 -1.01 -8.04
CA TRP A 39 4.15 -1.45 -6.69
C TRP A 39 3.99 -2.96 -6.52
N PHE A 40 2.91 -3.55 -7.04
CA PHE A 40 2.67 -4.98 -6.98
C PHE A 40 3.77 -5.78 -7.68
N ASN A 41 4.28 -5.31 -8.83
CA ASN A 41 5.31 -6.02 -9.60
C ASN A 41 6.61 -6.29 -8.84
N GLU A 42 6.86 -5.58 -7.73
CA GLU A 42 8.00 -5.88 -6.85
C GLU A 42 7.91 -7.27 -6.21
N HIS A 43 6.75 -7.95 -6.27
CA HIS A 43 6.61 -9.36 -5.90
C HIS A 43 7.66 -10.26 -6.57
N LYS A 44 8.16 -9.88 -7.76
CA LYS A 44 9.19 -10.60 -8.51
C LYS A 44 10.57 -10.53 -7.86
N LEU A 45 10.78 -9.53 -7.01
CA LEU A 45 12.03 -9.27 -6.29
C LEU A 45 11.95 -9.76 -4.84
N TYR A 46 10.77 -10.16 -4.38
CA TYR A 46 10.54 -10.62 -3.02
C TYR A 46 10.55 -12.14 -2.94
N GLN A 47 11.40 -12.67 -2.06
CA GLN A 47 11.30 -14.05 -1.59
C GLN A 47 10.58 -14.04 -0.25
N PHE A 48 9.59 -14.92 -0.07
CA PHE A 48 8.80 -14.94 1.14
C PHE A 48 9.69 -15.16 2.37
N GLY A 49 9.53 -14.30 3.37
CA GLY A 49 10.36 -14.29 4.57
C GLY A 49 10.19 -13.01 5.38
N ALA A 50 10.90 -12.96 6.50
CA ALA A 50 10.88 -11.81 7.38
C ALA A 50 11.46 -10.56 6.67
N ILE A 51 10.80 -9.42 6.85
CA ILE A 51 11.24 -8.14 6.32
C ILE A 51 12.53 -7.71 7.01
N ASN A 52 13.45 -7.16 6.23
CA ASN A 52 14.71 -6.62 6.72
C ASN A 52 15.09 -5.40 5.86
N GLU A 53 16.22 -4.77 6.20
CA GLU A 53 16.71 -3.56 5.55
C GLU A 53 17.09 -3.75 4.07
N THR A 54 17.33 -5.00 3.62
CA THR A 54 17.66 -5.28 2.21
C THR A 54 16.43 -5.47 1.33
N ILE A 55 15.32 -5.95 1.92
CA ILE A 55 14.04 -6.17 1.22
C ILE A 55 13.26 -4.87 1.05
N LEU A 56 13.21 -4.02 2.09
CA LEU A 56 12.40 -2.79 2.07
C LEU A 56 12.65 -1.88 0.85
N PRO A 57 13.90 -1.63 0.41
CA PRO A 57 14.15 -0.75 -0.72
C PRO A 57 13.72 -1.32 -2.08
N VAL A 58 13.61 -2.66 -2.20
CA VAL A 58 13.37 -3.33 -3.48
C VAL A 58 11.96 -3.92 -3.61
N ALA A 59 11.31 -4.24 -2.50
CA ALA A 59 9.98 -4.84 -2.49
C ALA A 59 9.05 -4.32 -1.38
N GLY A 60 9.45 -3.25 -0.69
CA GLY A 60 8.65 -2.66 0.39
C GLY A 60 7.25 -2.23 -0.05
N HIS A 61 7.07 -1.79 -1.30
CA HIS A 61 5.74 -1.40 -1.74
C HIS A 61 4.83 -2.62 -1.92
N TYR A 62 5.36 -3.71 -2.50
CA TYR A 62 4.62 -4.97 -2.61
C TYR A 62 4.29 -5.57 -1.24
N THR A 63 5.26 -5.65 -0.33
CA THR A 63 5.03 -6.27 0.99
C THR A 63 4.02 -5.49 1.81
N GLN A 64 3.95 -4.16 1.67
CA GLN A 64 2.89 -3.36 2.29
C GLN A 64 1.51 -3.63 1.68
N LEU A 65 1.41 -3.86 0.35
CA LEU A 65 0.14 -4.23 -0.29
C LEU A 65 -0.37 -5.60 0.17
N ALA A 66 0.56 -6.52 0.47
CA ALA A 66 0.25 -7.88 0.89
C ALA A 66 0.18 -8.06 2.42
N TRP A 67 0.25 -6.98 3.20
CA TRP A 67 0.33 -7.06 4.65
C TRP A 67 -1.02 -7.45 5.27
N ALA A 68 -1.10 -8.62 5.90
CA ALA A 68 -2.36 -9.21 6.37
C ALA A 68 -3.07 -8.37 7.43
N ASP A 69 -2.31 -7.73 8.33
CA ASP A 69 -2.88 -6.91 9.41
C ASP A 69 -3.34 -5.53 8.93
N THR A 70 -2.98 -5.11 7.71
CA THR A 70 -3.43 -3.84 7.13
C THR A 70 -4.85 -4.00 6.58
N TYR A 71 -5.80 -3.25 7.12
CA TYR A 71 -7.22 -3.31 6.70
C TYR A 71 -7.81 -1.97 6.27
N LEU A 72 -7.06 -0.87 6.42
CA LEU A 72 -7.45 0.47 5.97
C LEU A 72 -6.44 0.98 4.95
N VAL A 73 -6.96 1.59 3.88
CA VAL A 73 -6.15 2.28 2.87
C VAL A 73 -6.79 3.61 2.50
N GLY A 74 -5.96 4.64 2.40
CA GLY A 74 -6.35 5.95 1.89
C GLY A 74 -5.31 6.45 0.90
N CYS A 75 -5.73 6.88 -0.29
CA CYS A 75 -4.80 7.31 -1.33
C CYS A 75 -5.06 8.75 -1.77
N GLY A 76 -3.99 9.44 -2.13
CA GLY A 76 -3.98 10.82 -2.61
C GLY A 76 -3.12 10.98 -3.85
N TYR A 77 -3.47 11.95 -4.68
CA TYR A 77 -2.77 12.26 -5.92
C TYR A 77 -2.52 13.76 -6.03
N SER A 78 -1.33 14.12 -6.51
CA SER A 78 -1.00 15.51 -6.85
C SER A 78 -0.22 15.57 -8.16
N GLN A 79 -0.43 16.63 -8.93
CA GLN A 79 0.29 16.88 -10.17
C GLN A 79 0.77 18.33 -10.23
N TYR A 80 2.01 18.54 -10.66
CA TYR A 80 2.53 19.86 -10.97
C TYR A 80 3.39 19.84 -12.24
N LYS A 81 3.51 20.99 -12.89
CA LYS A 81 4.32 21.20 -14.09
C LYS A 81 5.47 22.15 -13.75
N THR A 82 6.68 21.81 -14.19
CA THR A 82 7.87 22.65 -14.05
C THR A 82 8.07 23.55 -15.27
N LEU A 83 8.94 24.57 -15.14
CA LEU A 83 9.24 25.54 -16.20
C LEU A 83 9.81 24.89 -17.48
N ASN A 84 10.48 23.75 -17.37
CA ASN A 84 11.04 22.98 -18.50
C ASN A 84 10.03 22.00 -19.13
N ASP A 85 8.73 22.26 -19.00
CA ASP A 85 7.65 21.41 -19.52
C ASP A 85 7.68 19.95 -19.02
N THR A 86 8.21 19.70 -17.82
CA THR A 86 8.13 18.38 -17.18
C THR A 86 6.92 18.33 -16.25
N ILE A 87 6.10 17.29 -16.39
CA ILE A 87 4.97 17.02 -15.50
C ILE A 87 5.41 15.97 -14.48
N TYR A 88 5.25 16.31 -13.20
CA TYR A 88 5.45 15.43 -12.07
C TYR A 88 4.08 14.99 -11.54
N ARG A 89 3.90 13.68 -11.37
CA ARG A 89 2.69 13.08 -10.80
C ARG A 89 3.08 12.28 -9.57
N LEU A 90 2.53 12.67 -8.42
CA LEU A 90 2.73 12.01 -7.14
C LEU A 90 1.49 11.19 -6.81
N TYR A 91 1.70 9.91 -6.56
CA TYR A 91 0.72 8.99 -6.03
C TYR A 91 1.16 8.59 -4.62
N ILE A 92 0.26 8.68 -3.66
CA ILE A 92 0.53 8.31 -2.28
C ILE A 92 -0.61 7.41 -1.82
N CYS A 93 -0.28 6.32 -1.15
CA CYS A 93 -1.25 5.53 -0.39
C CYS A 93 -0.73 5.31 1.02
N HIS A 94 -1.59 5.55 1.99
CA HIS A 94 -1.38 5.28 3.41
C HIS A 94 -2.11 4.01 3.82
N TYR A 95 -1.50 3.23 4.69
CA TYR A 95 -1.93 1.89 5.08
C TYR A 95 -2.02 1.79 6.60
N GLY A 96 -3.17 1.36 7.10
CA GLY A 96 -3.48 1.30 8.52
C GLY A 96 -4.01 -0.06 8.96
N PRO A 97 -3.45 -0.66 10.03
CA PRO A 97 -2.13 -0.43 10.60
C PRO A 97 -0.99 -0.54 9.58
N ALA A 98 0.15 0.07 9.90
CA ALA A 98 1.37 -0.03 9.11
C ALA A 98 1.81 -1.49 8.97
N GLY A 99 2.29 -1.84 7.78
CA GLY A 99 3.00 -3.09 7.54
C GLY A 99 4.50 -2.90 7.60
N ASN A 100 5.23 -3.80 6.94
CA ASN A 100 6.68 -3.70 6.75
C ASN A 100 7.49 -3.64 8.05
N GLU A 101 6.97 -4.27 9.09
CA GLU A 101 7.66 -4.39 10.36
C GLU A 101 8.90 -5.28 10.21
N ILE A 102 10.06 -4.78 10.64
CA ILE A 102 11.31 -5.53 10.61
C ILE A 102 11.17 -6.83 11.41
N SER A 103 11.73 -7.90 10.87
CA SER A 103 11.68 -9.27 11.43
C SER A 103 10.29 -9.93 11.39
N LYS A 104 9.25 -9.28 10.88
CA LYS A 104 7.93 -9.89 10.64
C LYS A 104 7.73 -10.28 9.18
N GLN A 105 6.83 -11.22 8.93
CA GLN A 105 6.41 -11.63 7.59
C GLN A 105 5.14 -10.86 7.19
N PRO A 106 4.89 -10.61 5.90
CA PRO A 106 3.69 -9.90 5.45
C PRO A 106 2.38 -10.60 5.80
N TYR A 107 2.40 -11.93 5.85
CA TYR A 107 1.27 -12.76 6.22
C TYR A 107 1.79 -14.12 6.71
N VAL A 108 0.95 -14.87 7.41
CA VAL A 108 1.26 -16.24 7.83
C VAL A 108 0.89 -17.21 6.72
N ILE A 109 1.80 -18.13 6.37
CA ILE A 109 1.48 -19.22 5.43
C ILE A 109 0.64 -20.26 6.17
N GLY A 110 -0.51 -20.60 5.60
CA GLY A 110 -1.37 -21.64 6.15
C GLY A 110 -2.70 -21.74 5.41
N ASN A 111 -3.61 -22.52 5.98
CA ASN A 111 -5.00 -22.54 5.54
C ASN A 111 -5.70 -21.23 5.91
N CYS A 112 -6.75 -20.88 5.18
CA CYS A 112 -7.54 -19.68 5.48
C CYS A 112 -8.18 -19.80 6.87
N SER A 113 -7.59 -19.15 7.87
CA SER A 113 -8.15 -18.98 9.21
C SER A 113 -8.41 -17.50 9.41
N CYS A 114 -9.69 -17.15 9.62
CA CYS A 114 -10.07 -15.79 10.00
C CYS A 114 -10.22 -15.75 11.51
N ASP A 115 -9.26 -15.11 12.17
CA ASP A 115 -9.26 -14.95 13.62
C ASP A 115 -9.92 -13.61 14.02
N GLN A 116 -9.94 -13.32 15.32
CA GLN A 116 -10.33 -12.00 15.87
C GLN A 116 -11.72 -11.50 15.44
N GLY A 117 -12.69 -12.41 15.29
CA GLY A 117 -14.07 -12.07 14.94
C GLY A 117 -14.29 -11.75 13.46
N LEU A 118 -13.29 -11.98 12.60
CA LEU A 118 -13.43 -11.92 11.16
C LEU A 118 -14.09 -13.19 10.61
N LYS A 119 -14.68 -13.09 9.43
CA LYS A 119 -15.24 -14.23 8.69
C LYS A 119 -14.62 -14.30 7.31
N ALA A 120 -14.59 -15.50 6.72
CA ALA A 120 -14.22 -15.66 5.32
C ALA A 120 -15.13 -14.78 4.45
N SER A 121 -14.51 -14.00 3.56
CA SER A 121 -15.24 -13.12 2.66
C SER A 121 -15.96 -13.94 1.59
N SER A 122 -17.26 -13.70 1.43
CA SER A 122 -18.04 -14.30 0.35
C SER A 122 -17.74 -13.69 -1.03
N LYS A 123 -17.21 -12.46 -1.04
CA LYS A 123 -16.91 -11.70 -2.27
C LYS A 123 -15.48 -11.91 -2.75
N TYR A 124 -14.54 -12.04 -1.82
CA TYR A 124 -13.11 -12.15 -2.10
C TYR A 124 -12.58 -13.46 -1.53
N PRO A 125 -12.50 -14.53 -2.34
CA PRO A 125 -11.96 -15.81 -1.90
C PRO A 125 -10.58 -15.63 -1.28
N ASN A 126 -10.30 -16.40 -0.23
CA ASN A 126 -9.04 -16.38 0.53
C ASN A 126 -8.77 -15.09 1.34
N LEU A 127 -9.72 -14.16 1.43
CA LEU A 127 -9.62 -12.99 2.31
C LEU A 127 -10.60 -13.10 3.49
N CYS A 128 -10.19 -12.51 4.61
CA CYS A 128 -11.05 -12.28 5.76
C CYS A 128 -11.74 -10.92 5.66
N GLY A 129 -13.00 -10.86 6.06
CA GLY A 129 -13.80 -9.64 6.11
C GLY A 129 -14.39 -9.45 7.50
N MET A 130 -14.62 -8.18 7.87
CA MET A 130 -15.39 -7.87 9.06
C MET A 130 -16.79 -8.45 8.90
N SER A 131 -17.25 -9.20 9.89
CA SER A 131 -18.67 -9.55 9.94
C SER A 131 -19.45 -8.25 10.05
N GLN A 132 -20.34 -7.96 9.10
CA GLN A 132 -21.26 -6.83 9.23
C GLN A 132 -22.16 -7.12 10.43
N LEU A 133 -21.81 -6.60 11.60
CA LEU A 133 -22.80 -6.28 12.60
C LEU A 133 -23.54 -5.07 12.02
N CYS A 134 -24.72 -5.32 11.45
CA CYS A 134 -25.70 -4.26 11.24
C CYS A 134 -25.95 -3.63 12.61
N THR A 135 -25.58 -2.37 12.77
CA THR A 135 -26.07 -1.47 13.82
C THR A 135 -26.80 -0.33 13.17
#